data_AF-I7BQP3-F1
#
_entry.id   AF-I7BQP3-F1
#
_cell.length_a   1.000
_cell.length_b   1.000
_cell.length_c   1.000
_cell.angle_alpha   90.00
_cell.angle_beta   90.00
_cell.angle_gamma   90.00
#
_symmetry.space_group_name_H-M   'P 1'
#
loop_
_entity.id
_entity.type
_entity.pdbx_description
1 polymer ?
#
loop_
_entity_poly.entity_id
_entity_poly.type
_entity_poly.pdbx_seq_one_letter_code
_entity_poly.pdbx_strand_id
1 'polypeptide(L)'
;MTRSDPTGRRRVLASLGTGLTAAAAGCLGSDGLGGQPTYEEGRVTVSNATSRNATQMSTAAALAQQQPTNSVTPLDPLELRTHEFVVEDGYLGSTIQGTVANTGADRLQFVEVRTRVYDDAGTLLGRYLASTGDLDGDSAWAFQVIVLESPSNIAGYDITVLGTPS
;
A
#
# COMPACT_ATOMS: atom_id res chain seq x y z
N MET A 1 -41.42 71.26 4.16
CA MET A 1 -40.69 72.06 3.16
C MET A 1 -39.42 71.32 2.79
N THR A 2 -39.42 70.73 1.60
CA THR A 2 -38.28 70.09 0.94
C THR A 2 -37.35 71.15 0.35
N ARG A 3 -36.04 70.94 0.41
CA ARG A 3 -35.06 71.67 -0.40
C ARG A 3 -33.99 70.69 -0.88
N SER A 4 -33.83 70.63 -2.21
CA SER A 4 -32.94 69.74 -2.94
C SER A 4 -31.67 70.46 -3.42
N ASP A 5 -30.55 69.70 -3.45
CA ASP A 5 -29.42 69.66 -4.42
C ASP A 5 -28.53 70.90 -4.70
N PRO A 6 -27.36 70.81 -5.40
CA PRO A 6 -26.67 69.65 -6.07
C PRO A 6 -25.14 69.56 -5.74
N THR A 7 -24.37 68.52 -6.10
CA THR A 7 -23.48 68.45 -7.30
C THR A 7 -22.44 67.31 -7.16
N GLY A 8 -22.02 66.71 -8.28
CA GLY A 8 -20.64 66.22 -8.44
C GLY A 8 -20.44 64.77 -8.87
N ARG A 9 -20.09 64.54 -10.14
CA ARG A 9 -20.00 63.26 -10.86
C ARG A 9 -18.65 62.50 -10.69
N ARG A 10 -18.73 61.17 -10.84
CA ARG A 10 -17.74 60.19 -11.39
C ARG A 10 -16.51 59.77 -10.55
N ARG A 11 -16.42 58.46 -10.28
CA ARG A 11 -15.38 57.57 -10.87
C ARG A 11 -15.79 56.08 -10.76
N VAL A 12 -15.69 55.39 -11.88
CA VAL A 12 -15.78 53.93 -12.08
C VAL A 12 -14.36 53.36 -11.95
N LEU A 13 -14.18 52.13 -11.44
CA LEU A 13 -13.09 51.15 -11.68
C LEU A 13 -13.37 49.94 -10.76
N ALA A 14 -13.90 48.79 -11.22
CA ALA A 14 -13.28 47.71 -12.00
C ALA A 14 -12.31 46.79 -11.19
N SER A 15 -12.79 45.58 -10.86
CA SER A 15 -12.03 44.33 -10.70
C SER A 15 -13.07 43.18 -10.86
N LEU A 16 -13.13 42.37 -11.93
CA LEU A 16 -12.16 41.43 -12.53
C LEU A 16 -11.44 40.61 -11.44
N GLY A 17 -11.54 39.28 -11.33
CA GLY A 17 -12.09 38.30 -12.24
C GLY A 17 -12.20 36.88 -11.65
N THR A 18 -12.65 36.00 -12.52
CA THR A 18 -12.97 34.56 -12.43
C THR A 18 -11.76 33.62 -12.34
N GLY A 19 -11.99 32.42 -11.76
CA GLY A 19 -11.18 31.19 -11.94
C GLY A 19 -10.11 31.02 -10.87
N LEU A 20 -9.86 29.84 -10.29
CA LEU A 20 -9.81 28.51 -10.88
C LEU A 20 -10.17 27.43 -9.85
N THR A 21 -10.78 26.37 -10.34
CA THR A 21 -10.96 25.05 -9.71
C THR A 21 -9.61 24.50 -9.23
N ALA A 22 -9.49 24.24 -7.93
CA ALA A 22 -8.41 23.41 -7.40
C ALA A 22 -8.73 21.95 -7.71
N ALA A 23 -8.35 21.48 -8.91
CA ALA A 23 -8.12 20.07 -9.14
C ALA A 23 -6.81 19.73 -8.41
N ALA A 24 -6.92 19.08 -7.25
CA ALA A 24 -5.78 18.40 -6.64
C ALA A 24 -5.51 17.13 -7.47
N ALA A 25 -4.86 17.30 -8.61
CA ALA A 25 -4.23 16.20 -9.32
C ALA A 25 -3.01 15.77 -8.49
N GLY A 26 -3.10 14.58 -7.88
CA GLY A 26 -1.97 13.91 -7.26
C GLY A 26 -0.95 13.52 -8.33
N CYS A 27 0.03 14.39 -8.55
CA CYS A 27 1.25 14.08 -9.30
C CYS A 27 2.42 14.80 -8.61
N LEU A 28 2.88 14.21 -7.51
CA LEU A 28 4.22 14.48 -6.97
C LEU A 28 5.03 13.18 -7.09
N GLY A 29 5.25 12.76 -8.34
CA GLY A 29 6.29 11.79 -8.68
C GLY A 29 7.63 12.46 -8.43
N SER A 30 8.19 12.20 -7.25
CA SER A 30 9.52 12.67 -6.88
C SER A 30 10.51 11.65 -7.43
N ASP A 31 11.05 11.92 -8.63
CA ASP A 31 12.21 11.22 -9.20
C ASP A 31 13.45 11.52 -8.35
N GLY A 32 13.57 10.83 -7.22
CA GLY A 32 14.77 10.74 -6.42
C GLY A 32 15.56 9.50 -6.82
N LEU A 33 16.85 9.68 -7.12
CA LEU A 33 17.85 8.64 -7.43
C LEU A 33 18.19 7.74 -6.21
N GLY A 34 17.15 7.22 -5.57
CA GLY A 34 17.16 6.37 -4.38
C GLY A 34 15.73 5.85 -4.13
N GLY A 35 15.10 5.36 -5.21
CA GLY A 35 13.67 5.17 -5.36
C GLY A 35 12.99 4.57 -4.14
N GLN A 36 12.15 5.38 -3.50
CA GLN A 36 11.24 4.86 -2.49
C GLN A 36 10.36 3.78 -3.12
N PRO A 37 10.13 2.67 -2.42
CA PRO A 37 9.27 1.62 -2.94
C PRO A 37 7.85 2.14 -3.15
N THR A 38 7.31 1.91 -4.34
CA THR A 38 5.90 2.15 -4.66
C THR A 38 5.07 1.04 -4.02
N TYR A 39 4.01 1.41 -3.33
CA TYR A 39 3.05 0.47 -2.76
C TYR A 39 1.78 0.44 -3.60
N GLU A 40 1.24 -0.75 -3.81
CA GLU A 40 -0.08 -1.00 -4.37
C GLU A 40 -1.08 -1.17 -3.21
N GLU A 41 -2.31 -0.66 -3.40
CA GLU A 41 -3.37 -0.74 -2.39
C GLU A 41 -4.25 -1.98 -2.62
N GLY A 42 -4.57 -2.68 -1.55
CA GLY A 42 -5.55 -3.77 -1.52
C GLY A 42 -6.66 -3.48 -0.52
N ARG A 43 -7.93 -3.71 -0.92
CA ARG A 43 -9.06 -3.61 -0.01
C ARG A 43 -9.46 -4.97 0.53
N VAL A 44 -9.91 -4.98 1.78
CA VAL A 44 -10.43 -6.17 2.43
C VAL A 44 -11.93 -6.05 2.54
N THR A 45 -12.65 -7.06 2.06
CA THR A 45 -14.11 -7.15 2.22
C THR A 45 -14.43 -8.51 2.78
N VAL A 46 -14.37 -8.60 4.10
CA VAL A 46 -14.61 -9.85 4.83
C VAL A 46 -15.80 -9.63 5.75
N SER A 47 -16.76 -10.54 5.66
CA SER A 47 -17.90 -10.57 6.58
C SER A 47 -17.90 -11.90 7.33
N ASN A 48 -18.15 -11.85 8.63
CA ASN A 48 -18.36 -13.03 9.48
C ASN A 48 -17.18 -14.04 9.55
N ALA A 49 -15.94 -13.58 9.41
CA ALA A 49 -14.77 -14.43 9.63
C ALA A 49 -14.49 -14.64 11.12
N THR A 50 -14.09 -15.85 11.48
CA THR A 50 -13.76 -16.21 12.87
C THR A 50 -12.30 -15.88 13.16
N SER A 51 -12.03 -15.29 14.33
CA SER A 51 -10.67 -15.01 14.78
C SER A 51 -9.96 -16.29 15.26
N ARG A 52 -8.63 -16.29 15.19
CA ARG A 52 -7.81 -17.38 15.74
C ARG A 52 -8.04 -17.53 17.25
N ASN A 53 -8.03 -18.76 17.74
CA ASN A 53 -7.90 -19.04 19.17
C ASN A 53 -6.44 -18.81 19.65
N ALA A 54 -6.20 -18.88 20.97
CA ALA A 54 -4.89 -18.60 21.56
C ALA A 54 -3.76 -19.51 21.03
N THR A 55 -4.03 -20.81 20.86
CA THR A 55 -3.04 -21.76 20.33
C THR A 55 -2.69 -21.45 18.88
N GLN A 56 -3.71 -21.24 18.04
CA GLN A 56 -3.56 -20.85 16.64
C GLN A 56 -2.80 -19.53 16.51
N MET A 57 -3.08 -18.54 17.36
CA MET A 57 -2.36 -17.26 17.39
C MET A 57 -0.88 -17.44 17.72
N SER A 58 -0.55 -18.31 18.68
CA SER A 58 0.85 -18.60 19.01
C SER A 58 1.60 -19.24 17.83
N THR A 59 0.97 -20.14 17.10
CA THR A 59 1.57 -20.75 15.89
C THR A 59 1.73 -19.72 14.77
N ALA A 60 0.71 -18.88 14.55
CA ALA A 60 0.76 -17.81 13.57
C ALA A 60 1.90 -16.84 13.86
N ALA A 61 2.03 -16.40 15.11
CA ALA A 61 3.09 -15.47 15.55
C ALA A 61 4.50 -16.06 15.37
N ALA A 62 4.67 -17.37 15.48
CA ALA A 62 5.95 -18.03 15.25
C ALA A 62 6.37 -18.09 13.76
N LEU A 63 5.39 -17.99 12.85
CA LEU A 63 5.61 -18.12 11.40
C LEU A 63 5.50 -16.79 10.65
N ALA A 64 4.76 -15.83 11.21
CA ALA A 64 4.63 -14.50 10.62
C ALA A 64 5.98 -13.78 10.64
N GLN A 65 6.40 -13.30 9.48
CA GLN A 65 7.60 -12.48 9.36
C GLN A 65 7.19 -11.01 9.49
N GLN A 66 7.89 -10.24 10.32
CA GLN A 66 7.58 -8.83 10.59
C GLN A 66 8.79 -7.90 10.49
N GLN A 67 10.01 -8.45 10.48
CA GLN A 67 11.24 -7.68 10.49
C GLN A 67 11.81 -7.56 9.06
N PRO A 68 11.74 -6.37 8.43
CA PRO A 68 12.22 -6.19 7.07
C PRO A 68 13.75 -6.24 6.96
N THR A 69 14.23 -6.69 5.81
CA THR A 69 15.66 -6.69 5.47
C THR A 69 16.11 -5.32 4.96
N ASN A 70 17.25 -4.80 5.42
CA ASN A 70 17.74 -3.48 4.97
C ASN A 70 18.49 -3.53 3.62
N SER A 71 18.76 -4.72 3.10
CA SER A 71 19.54 -4.95 1.87
C SER A 71 18.69 -5.12 0.61
N VAL A 72 17.39 -4.85 0.68
CA VAL A 72 16.49 -4.92 -0.48
C VAL A 72 16.16 -3.53 -1.02
N THR A 73 16.01 -3.44 -2.33
CA THR A 73 15.67 -2.22 -3.08
C THR A 73 14.61 -2.55 -4.12
N PRO A 74 13.86 -1.56 -4.66
CA PRO A 74 13.10 -1.78 -5.89
C PRO A 74 14.03 -2.23 -7.01
N LEU A 75 13.59 -3.24 -7.76
CA LEU A 75 14.30 -3.78 -8.92
C LEU A 75 13.35 -3.81 -10.12
N ASP A 76 13.77 -3.22 -11.22
CA ASP A 76 13.02 -3.21 -12.49
C ASP A 76 12.50 -4.59 -12.95
N PRO A 77 13.26 -5.71 -12.83
CA PRO A 77 12.74 -7.02 -13.25
C PRO A 77 11.71 -7.65 -12.29
N LEU A 78 11.51 -7.11 -11.07
CA LEU A 78 10.54 -7.65 -10.13
C LEU A 78 9.15 -7.06 -10.38
N GLU A 79 8.17 -7.94 -10.61
CA GLU A 79 6.78 -7.55 -10.82
C GLU A 79 5.86 -8.27 -9.83
N LEU A 80 5.06 -7.51 -9.09
CA LEU A 80 3.95 -8.04 -8.31
C LEU A 80 2.76 -8.29 -9.25
N ARG A 81 2.50 -9.55 -9.59
CA ARG A 81 1.48 -9.92 -10.59
C ARG A 81 0.07 -9.93 -10.02
N THR A 82 -0.06 -10.50 -8.84
CA THR A 82 -1.33 -10.65 -8.14
C THR A 82 -1.12 -10.48 -6.66
N HIS A 83 -2.14 -9.96 -5.98
CA HIS A 83 -2.24 -9.98 -4.53
C HIS A 83 -3.71 -9.92 -4.11
N GLU A 84 -4.08 -10.70 -3.11
CA GLU A 84 -5.42 -10.72 -2.54
C GLU A 84 -5.38 -11.04 -1.05
N PHE A 85 -6.38 -10.53 -0.32
CA PHE A 85 -6.57 -10.89 1.08
C PHE A 85 -7.46 -12.13 1.17
N VAL A 86 -6.97 -13.15 1.88
CA VAL A 86 -7.65 -14.44 2.04
C VAL A 86 -7.75 -14.78 3.52
N VAL A 87 -8.94 -15.19 3.95
CA VAL A 87 -9.14 -15.77 5.29
C VAL A 87 -9.02 -17.28 5.17
N GLU A 88 -7.97 -17.82 5.75
CA GLU A 88 -7.66 -19.23 5.81
C GLU A 88 -8.11 -19.84 7.13
N ASP A 89 -8.43 -21.13 7.09
CA ASP A 89 -8.75 -21.89 8.29
C ASP A 89 -7.52 -22.13 9.19
N GLY A 90 -7.79 -22.51 10.44
CA GLY A 90 -6.74 -22.95 11.36
C GLY A 90 -5.86 -21.80 11.87
N TYR A 91 -4.55 -22.03 11.91
CA TYR A 91 -3.60 -21.03 12.41
C TYR A 91 -3.29 -19.93 11.38
N LEU A 92 -3.59 -20.14 10.09
CA LEU A 92 -3.28 -19.16 9.06
C LEU A 92 -4.14 -17.91 9.21
N GLY A 93 -5.46 -18.05 9.40
CA GLY A 93 -6.35 -16.91 9.63
C GLY A 93 -6.23 -15.87 8.50
N SER A 94 -6.04 -14.60 8.85
CA SER A 94 -5.79 -13.53 7.87
C SER A 94 -4.47 -13.75 7.11
N THR A 95 -4.54 -13.81 5.78
CA THR A 95 -3.37 -13.88 4.91
C THR A 95 -3.47 -12.92 3.73
N ILE A 96 -2.33 -12.52 3.19
CA ILE A 96 -2.23 -11.85 1.88
C ILE A 96 -1.43 -12.78 0.97
N GLN A 97 -2.04 -13.22 -0.12
CA GLN A 97 -1.51 -14.22 -1.04
C GLN A 97 -1.38 -13.63 -2.43
N GLY A 98 -0.44 -14.12 -3.22
CA GLY A 98 -0.23 -13.61 -4.56
C GLY A 98 0.96 -14.23 -5.27
N THR A 99 1.35 -13.63 -6.38
CA THR A 99 2.49 -14.07 -7.19
C THR A 99 3.40 -12.90 -7.52
N VAL A 100 4.69 -13.11 -7.31
CA VAL A 100 5.77 -12.23 -7.78
C VAL A 100 6.49 -12.92 -8.93
N ALA A 101 6.83 -12.17 -9.98
CA ALA A 101 7.62 -12.66 -11.10
C ALA A 101 8.96 -11.93 -11.19
N ASN A 102 10.03 -12.67 -11.45
CA ASN A 102 11.27 -12.14 -11.98
C ASN A 102 11.19 -12.20 -13.51
N THR A 103 11.03 -11.05 -14.15
CA THR A 103 10.91 -10.89 -15.60
C THR A 103 12.26 -10.69 -16.29
N GLY A 104 13.34 -10.62 -15.51
CA GLY A 104 14.71 -10.58 -16.02
C GLY A 104 15.27 -11.98 -16.25
N ALA A 105 16.40 -12.06 -16.94
CA ALA A 105 17.11 -13.31 -17.20
C ALA A 105 18.02 -13.75 -16.04
N ASP A 106 18.45 -12.80 -15.20
CA ASP A 106 19.36 -13.07 -14.08
C ASP A 106 18.59 -13.51 -12.82
N ARG A 107 19.21 -14.38 -12.03
CA ARG A 107 18.68 -14.79 -10.73
C ARG A 107 18.76 -13.64 -9.72
N LEU A 108 17.74 -13.51 -8.89
CA LEU A 108 17.74 -12.61 -7.75
C LEU A 108 18.10 -13.38 -6.48
N GLN A 109 19.09 -12.89 -5.73
CA GLN A 109 19.54 -13.55 -4.49
C GLN A 109 18.44 -13.56 -3.43
N PHE A 110 17.66 -12.48 -3.35
CA PHE A 110 16.63 -12.32 -2.33
C PHE A 110 15.46 -11.50 -2.86
N VAL A 111 14.25 -11.90 -2.50
CA VAL A 111 13.00 -11.21 -2.83
C VAL A 111 12.14 -11.13 -1.57
N GLU A 112 11.61 -9.94 -1.28
CA GLU A 112 10.80 -9.65 -0.10
C GLU A 112 9.53 -8.91 -0.50
N VAL A 113 8.38 -9.47 -0.14
CA VAL A 113 7.08 -8.81 -0.21
C VAL A 113 6.80 -8.17 1.13
N ARG A 114 6.55 -6.86 1.15
CA ARG A 114 6.21 -6.11 2.36
C ARG A 114 4.76 -5.69 2.33
N THR A 115 4.08 -5.87 3.45
CA THR A 115 2.71 -5.44 3.62
C THR A 115 2.55 -4.55 4.86
N ARG A 116 1.61 -3.61 4.76
CA ARG A 116 1.14 -2.76 5.87
C ARG A 116 -0.37 -2.93 5.95
N VAL A 117 -0.90 -3.24 7.11
CA VAL A 117 -2.32 -3.57 7.28
C VAL A 117 -2.99 -2.49 8.11
N TYR A 118 -4.18 -2.05 7.69
CA TYR A 118 -4.88 -0.91 8.27
C TYR A 118 -6.31 -1.24 8.69
N ASP A 119 -6.80 -0.54 9.71
CA ASP A 119 -8.22 -0.51 10.06
C ASP A 119 -9.03 0.45 9.16
N ASP A 120 -10.32 0.57 9.43
CA ASP A 120 -11.27 1.41 8.68
C ASP A 120 -11.01 2.92 8.84
N ALA A 121 -10.33 3.31 9.91
CA ALA A 121 -9.88 4.68 10.15
C ALA A 121 -8.54 5.01 9.48
N GLY A 122 -7.88 4.03 8.85
CA GLY A 122 -6.56 4.16 8.24
C GLY A 122 -5.40 4.07 9.25
N THR A 123 -5.66 3.57 10.46
CA THR A 123 -4.62 3.32 11.46
C THR A 123 -3.81 2.10 11.07
N LEU A 124 -2.48 2.21 11.08
CA LEU A 124 -1.59 1.07 10.87
C LEU A 124 -1.72 0.08 12.05
N LEU A 125 -2.21 -1.11 11.76
CA LEU A 125 -2.32 -2.21 12.73
C LEU A 125 -1.02 -2.99 12.83
N GLY A 126 -0.38 -3.27 11.68
CA GLY A 126 0.83 -4.07 11.66
C GLY A 126 1.55 -4.09 10.33
N ARG A 127 2.78 -4.62 10.36
CA ARG A 127 3.63 -4.85 9.20
C ARG A 127 3.98 -6.32 9.15
N TYR A 128 3.80 -6.91 7.99
CA TYR A 128 4.01 -8.33 7.76
C TYR A 128 4.70 -8.53 6.42
N LEU A 129 5.46 -9.61 6.27
CA LEU A 129 6.20 -9.86 5.05
C LEU A 129 6.27 -11.35 4.74
N ALA A 130 6.66 -11.63 3.49
CA ALA A 130 7.09 -12.94 3.03
C ALA A 130 8.38 -12.73 2.24
N SER A 131 9.28 -13.70 2.30
CA SER A 131 10.53 -13.64 1.56
C SER A 131 10.90 -15.00 0.96
N THR A 132 11.68 -14.94 -0.13
CA THR A 132 12.33 -16.10 -0.73
C THR A 132 13.75 -15.73 -1.14
N GLY A 133 14.63 -16.73 -1.15
CA GLY A 133 15.95 -16.62 -1.77
C GLY A 133 15.94 -17.17 -3.19
N ASP A 134 16.99 -16.84 -3.95
CA ASP A 134 17.35 -17.49 -5.21
C ASP A 134 16.17 -17.61 -6.21
N LEU A 135 15.48 -16.51 -6.52
CA LEU A 135 14.43 -16.49 -7.54
C LEU A 135 15.08 -16.39 -8.93
N ASP A 136 15.10 -17.50 -9.66
CA ASP A 136 15.67 -17.59 -11.00
C ASP A 136 15.03 -16.58 -11.98
N GLY A 137 15.76 -16.27 -13.06
CA GLY A 137 15.23 -15.50 -14.17
C GLY A 137 14.01 -16.17 -14.80
N ASP A 138 13.12 -15.36 -15.38
CA ASP A 138 11.87 -15.79 -16.03
C ASP A 138 10.99 -16.71 -15.17
N SER A 139 11.15 -16.64 -13.84
CA SER A 139 10.46 -17.49 -12.87
C SER A 139 9.52 -16.69 -11.97
N ALA A 140 8.58 -17.40 -11.35
CA ALA A 140 7.59 -16.81 -10.46
C ALA A 140 7.56 -17.53 -9.11
N TRP A 141 7.21 -16.77 -8.07
CA TRP A 141 7.06 -17.25 -6.70
C TRP A 141 5.68 -16.90 -6.17
N ALA A 142 4.95 -17.91 -5.72
CA ALA A 142 3.71 -17.74 -4.98
C ALA A 142 4.04 -17.45 -3.51
N PHE A 143 3.62 -16.29 -3.02
CA PHE A 143 3.88 -15.86 -1.65
C PHE A 143 2.63 -15.96 -0.78
N GLN A 144 2.86 -16.08 0.52
CA GLN A 144 1.81 -16.01 1.54
C GLN A 144 2.34 -15.26 2.75
N VAL A 145 1.73 -14.10 3.04
CA VAL A 145 2.00 -13.30 4.22
C VAL A 145 0.98 -13.63 5.30
N ILE A 146 1.42 -14.05 6.48
CA ILE A 146 0.55 -14.29 7.63
C ILE A 146 0.35 -12.98 8.39
N VAL A 147 -0.90 -12.51 8.48
CA VAL A 147 -1.28 -11.27 9.17
C VAL A 147 -1.83 -11.60 10.54
N LEU A 148 -1.25 -11.08 11.61
CA LEU A 148 -1.67 -11.47 12.96
C LEU A 148 -3.02 -10.88 13.39
N GLU A 149 -3.47 -9.82 12.74
CA GLU A 149 -4.74 -9.15 13.03
C GLU A 149 -5.96 -10.01 12.70
N SER A 150 -7.02 -9.85 13.51
CA SER A 150 -8.32 -10.45 13.23
C SER A 150 -8.88 -9.92 11.90
N PRO A 151 -9.47 -10.75 11.03
CA PRO A 151 -10.02 -10.29 9.76
C PRO A 151 -11.07 -9.19 9.92
N SER A 152 -11.83 -9.21 11.01
CA SER A 152 -12.85 -8.20 11.35
C SER A 152 -12.29 -6.80 11.61
N ASN A 153 -10.99 -6.69 11.90
CA ASN A 153 -10.34 -5.43 12.25
C ASN A 153 -9.63 -4.80 11.05
N ILE A 154 -9.54 -5.51 9.91
CA ILE A 154 -8.76 -5.10 8.74
C ILE A 154 -9.70 -4.53 7.68
N ALA A 155 -9.45 -3.31 7.23
CA ALA A 155 -10.17 -2.69 6.11
C ALA A 155 -9.36 -2.68 4.81
N GLY A 156 -8.03 -2.66 4.91
CA GLY A 156 -7.15 -2.58 3.75
C GLY A 156 -5.70 -2.90 4.07
N TYR A 157 -4.89 -2.98 3.02
CA TYR A 157 -3.45 -3.15 3.12
C TYR A 157 -2.73 -2.45 1.97
N ASP A 158 -1.48 -2.06 2.22
CA ASP A 158 -0.53 -1.67 1.19
C ASP A 158 0.46 -2.81 0.98
N ILE A 159 0.88 -3.06 -0.26
CA ILE A 159 1.84 -4.10 -0.61
C ILE A 159 2.91 -3.58 -1.56
N THR A 160 4.14 -4.06 -1.42
CA THR A 160 5.24 -3.80 -2.36
C THR A 160 6.18 -5.00 -2.43
N VAL A 161 6.95 -5.09 -3.51
CA VAL A 161 7.97 -6.13 -3.71
C VAL A 161 9.34 -5.48 -3.92
N LEU A 162 10.35 -6.05 -3.26
CA LEU A 162 11.73 -5.58 -3.28
C LEU A 162 12.68 -6.78 -3.41
N GLY A 163 13.92 -6.54 -3.83
CA GLY A 163 14.90 -7.60 -3.89
C GLY A 163 16.35 -7.15 -3.83
N THR A 164 17.23 -8.13 -3.93
CA THR A 164 18.67 -7.99 -4.01
C THR A 164 19.15 -8.79 -5.24
N PRO A 165 19.87 -8.17 -6.19
CA PRO A 165 20.45 -8.88 -7.33
C PRO A 165 21.52 -9.89 -6.89
N SER A 166 21.82 -10.87 -7.73
CA SER A 166 22.90 -11.86 -7.51
C SER A 166 24.30 -11.29 -7.60
#